data_AF-A0A2M8N752-F1
#
_entry.id   AF-A0A2M8N752-F1
#
_cell.length_a   1.000
_cell.length_b   1.000
_cell.length_c   1.000
_cell.angle_alpha   90.00
_cell.angle_beta   90.00
_cell.angle_gamma   90.00
#
_symmetry.space_group_name_H-M   'P 1'
#
loop_
_entity.id
_entity.type
_entity.pdbx_description
1 polymer ?
#
loop_
_entity_poly.entity_id
_entity_poly.type
_entity_poly.pdbx_seq_one_letter_code
_entity_poly.pdbx_strand_id
1 'polypeptide(L)'
;MLLNPNAPRIEFFQSGATSIAPGATVTLFWSTRNATTAVIYQLDRRGERTRLWNVPPAGNLSVRTSEQDRGQVSFVLSIGEPGQRVEQTLSVPLECPVQWFFSPPPLECADTDPQETFLIQQRFERGRMIYSGITNEIYVLFNDGFEPAWITFSNQYDPNRHPEFDENFAPPPGFYQPVGRLGFLWRGNDTVRNRLGLGIEPELAYDGITQTATLFGGVASLYISNPDGTILQLIGTGSSWQIITPN
;
A
#
# COMPACT_ATOMS: atom_id res chain seq x y z
N MET A 1 -19.99 -23.81 -31.78
CA MET A 1 -21.05 -22.99 -31.14
C MET A 1 -21.31 -21.81 -32.06
N LEU A 2 -22.46 -21.77 -32.73
CA LEU A 2 -22.80 -20.71 -33.68
C LEU A 2 -23.15 -19.43 -32.89
N LEU A 3 -22.35 -18.38 -33.04
CA LEU A 3 -22.70 -17.04 -32.56
C LEU A 3 -24.02 -16.64 -33.22
N ASN A 4 -25.07 -16.40 -32.44
CA ASN A 4 -26.32 -15.86 -32.95
C ASN A 4 -26.02 -14.44 -33.52
N PRO A 5 -26.13 -14.23 -34.84
CA PRO A 5 -25.75 -12.96 -35.47
C PRO A 5 -26.65 -11.80 -35.05
N ASN A 6 -27.80 -12.07 -34.43
CA ASN A 6 -28.75 -11.09 -33.93
C ASN A 6 -28.61 -10.84 -32.41
N ALA A 7 -27.67 -11.49 -31.73
CA ALA A 7 -27.44 -11.22 -30.31
C ALA A 7 -26.84 -9.82 -30.11
N PRO A 8 -27.20 -9.12 -29.01
CA PRO A 8 -26.59 -7.85 -28.66
C PRO A 8 -25.08 -8.03 -28.42
N ARG A 9 -24.28 -7.08 -28.90
CA ARG A 9 -22.81 -7.12 -28.77
C ARG A 9 -22.26 -5.73 -28.49
N ILE A 10 -21.28 -5.65 -27.61
CA ILE A 10 -20.46 -4.44 -27.41
C ILE A 10 -19.32 -4.50 -28.43
N GLU A 11 -19.25 -3.52 -29.33
CA GLU A 11 -18.15 -3.40 -30.31
C GLU A 11 -16.90 -2.83 -29.64
N PHE A 12 -17.08 -1.78 -28.84
CA PHE A 12 -16.05 -1.24 -27.96
C PHE A 12 -16.67 -0.50 -26.77
N PHE A 13 -15.93 -0.43 -25.68
CA PHE A 13 -16.16 0.45 -24.55
C PHE A 13 -14.81 0.89 -23.97
N GLN A 14 -14.47 2.17 -24.15
CA GLN A 14 -13.13 2.70 -23.88
C GLN A 14 -13.18 4.12 -23.33
N SER A 15 -12.13 4.54 -22.65
CA SER A 15 -11.95 5.92 -22.19
C SER A 15 -11.16 6.75 -23.21
N GLY A 16 -11.34 8.06 -23.19
CA GLY A 16 -10.53 9.02 -23.93
C GLY A 16 -9.14 9.27 -23.34
N ALA A 17 -8.83 8.66 -22.19
CA ALA A 17 -7.57 8.82 -21.46
C ALA A 17 -7.15 7.51 -20.81
N THR A 18 -5.83 7.27 -20.74
CA THR A 18 -5.23 6.08 -20.09
C THR A 18 -5.09 6.25 -18.58
N SER A 19 -5.04 7.49 -18.10
CA SER A 19 -5.09 7.90 -16.70
C SER A 19 -5.72 9.29 -16.60
N ILE A 20 -6.25 9.64 -15.44
CA ILE A 20 -6.75 11.01 -15.17
C ILE A 20 -6.43 11.42 -13.72
N ALA A 21 -6.26 12.71 -13.47
CA ALA A 21 -6.18 13.23 -12.11
C ALA A 21 -7.53 13.07 -11.35
N PRO A 22 -7.52 12.87 -10.02
CA PRO A 22 -8.72 12.99 -9.19
C PRO A 22 -9.40 14.36 -9.40
N GLY A 23 -10.73 14.38 -9.47
CA GLY A 23 -11.52 15.60 -9.75
C GLY A 23 -11.62 15.98 -11.23
N ALA A 24 -10.81 15.36 -12.11
CA ALA A 24 -10.84 15.59 -13.54
C ALA A 24 -12.07 14.95 -14.21
N THR A 25 -12.27 15.25 -15.49
CA THR A 25 -13.35 14.65 -16.28
C THR A 25 -12.79 13.55 -17.17
N VAL A 26 -13.38 12.36 -17.09
CA VAL A 26 -13.13 11.27 -18.04
C VAL A 26 -14.27 11.20 -19.05
N THR A 27 -13.93 11.11 -20.34
CA THR A 27 -14.91 10.84 -21.40
C THR A 27 -14.87 9.38 -21.78
N LEU A 28 -16.02 8.71 -21.71
CA LEU A 28 -16.23 7.33 -22.12
C LEU A 28 -16.78 7.31 -23.54
N PHE A 29 -16.40 6.32 -24.33
CA PHE A 29 -16.86 6.09 -25.69
C PHE A 29 -17.31 4.64 -25.84
N TRP A 30 -18.45 4.42 -26.48
CA TRP A 30 -18.93 3.07 -26.78
C TRP A 30 -19.67 3.00 -28.10
N SER A 31 -19.70 1.79 -28.65
CA SER A 31 -20.59 1.41 -29.74
C SER A 31 -21.05 -0.02 -29.52
N THR A 32 -22.28 -0.30 -29.91
CA THR A 32 -22.91 -1.61 -29.75
C THR A 32 -23.58 -2.03 -31.05
N ARG A 33 -23.90 -3.31 -31.17
CA ARG A 33 -24.63 -3.90 -32.30
C ARG A 33 -25.82 -4.70 -31.76
N ASN A 34 -26.94 -4.64 -32.46
CA ASN A 34 -28.18 -5.36 -32.10
C ASN A 34 -28.67 -5.09 -30.67
N ALA A 35 -28.37 -3.91 -30.13
CA ALA A 35 -28.87 -3.45 -28.84
C ALA A 35 -29.71 -2.20 -29.04
N THR A 36 -30.92 -2.19 -28.47
CA THR A 36 -31.83 -1.05 -28.45
C THR A 36 -31.72 -0.26 -27.15
N THR A 37 -31.18 -0.88 -26.10
CA THR A 37 -31.01 -0.31 -24.76
C THR A 37 -29.56 -0.47 -24.32
N ALA A 38 -29.04 0.59 -23.68
CA ALA A 38 -27.71 0.60 -23.08
C ALA A 38 -27.74 1.41 -21.78
N VAL A 39 -27.05 0.88 -20.77
CA VAL A 39 -26.91 1.50 -19.45
C VAL A 39 -25.45 1.47 -19.05
N ILE A 40 -24.92 2.61 -18.61
CA ILE A 40 -23.61 2.66 -17.96
C ILE A 40 -23.82 2.75 -16.46
N TYR A 41 -23.10 1.93 -15.71
CA TYR A 41 -22.99 2.01 -14.26
C TYR A 41 -21.60 2.50 -13.88
N GLN A 42 -21.51 3.37 -12.88
CA GLN A 42 -20.27 3.58 -12.14
C GLN A 42 -20.21 2.55 -11.01
N LEU A 43 -19.05 1.96 -10.80
CA LEU A 43 -18.79 1.07 -9.69
C LEU A 43 -18.03 1.82 -8.60
N ASP A 44 -18.34 1.54 -7.34
CA ASP A 44 -17.43 1.87 -6.24
C ASP A 44 -16.26 0.89 -6.16
N ARG A 45 -15.40 1.07 -5.15
CA ARG A 45 -14.23 0.21 -4.93
C ARG A 45 -14.60 -1.24 -4.55
N ARG A 46 -15.83 -1.51 -4.11
CA ARG A 46 -16.34 -2.86 -3.81
C ARG A 46 -16.98 -3.52 -5.04
N GLY A 47 -17.06 -2.81 -6.17
CA GLY A 47 -17.73 -3.28 -7.38
C GLY A 47 -19.23 -3.06 -7.36
N GLU A 48 -19.77 -2.33 -6.37
CA GLU A 48 -21.20 -2.03 -6.27
C GLU A 48 -21.58 -0.91 -7.22
N ARG A 49 -22.74 -1.05 -7.86
CA ARG A 49 -23.27 -0.07 -8.81
C ARG A 49 -23.79 1.14 -8.06
N THR A 50 -23.09 2.28 -8.16
CA THR A 50 -23.41 3.50 -7.39
C THR A 50 -24.16 4.56 -8.18
N ARG A 51 -23.85 4.69 -9.48
CA ARG A 51 -24.48 5.67 -10.37
C ARG A 51 -24.88 5.02 -11.67
N LEU A 52 -26.02 5.44 -12.23
CA LEU A 52 -26.60 4.91 -13.46
C LEU A 52 -26.79 6.03 -14.47
N TRP A 53 -26.48 5.72 -15.74
CA TRP A 53 -26.85 6.53 -16.90
C TRP A 53 -27.52 5.66 -17.95
N ASN A 54 -28.75 6.03 -18.33
CA ASN A 54 -29.38 5.51 -19.54
C ASN A 54 -28.74 6.21 -20.74
N VAL A 55 -28.19 5.43 -21.67
CA VAL A 55 -27.43 5.96 -22.79
C VAL A 55 -27.90 5.36 -24.11
N PRO A 56 -27.73 6.08 -25.25
CA PRO A 56 -27.99 5.49 -26.55
C PRO A 56 -27.05 4.29 -26.83
N PRO A 57 -27.38 3.39 -27.77
CA PRO A 57 -26.55 2.22 -28.11
C PRO A 57 -25.12 2.56 -28.59
N ALA A 58 -24.86 3.79 -29.03
CA ALA A 58 -23.53 4.30 -29.33
C ALA A 58 -23.46 5.77 -28.94
N GLY A 59 -22.30 6.22 -28.46
CA GLY A 59 -22.13 7.60 -28.05
C GLY A 59 -20.89 7.84 -27.20
N ASN A 60 -20.92 8.98 -26.51
CA ASN A 60 -19.93 9.35 -25.51
C ASN A 60 -20.61 9.91 -24.26
N LEU A 61 -19.93 9.80 -23.12
CA LEU A 61 -20.41 10.26 -21.82
C LEU A 61 -19.22 10.86 -21.07
N SER A 62 -19.34 12.12 -20.66
CA SER A 62 -18.34 12.76 -19.81
C SER A 62 -18.76 12.65 -18.35
N VAL A 63 -17.88 12.09 -17.52
CA VAL A 63 -18.08 11.89 -16.09
C VAL A 63 -16.99 12.62 -15.33
N ARG A 64 -17.39 13.54 -14.45
CA ARG A 64 -16.46 14.18 -13.51
C ARG A 64 -16.21 13.25 -12.33
N THR A 65 -14.95 12.95 -12.06
CA THR A 65 -14.53 12.18 -10.87
C THR A 65 -14.52 13.08 -9.64
N SER A 66 -14.48 12.47 -8.45
CA SER A 66 -14.28 13.17 -7.19
C SER A 66 -12.78 13.45 -6.99
N GLU A 67 -12.45 14.57 -6.37
CA GLU A 67 -11.10 14.85 -5.87
C GLU A 67 -10.67 13.86 -4.77
N GLN A 68 -11.63 13.16 -4.16
CA GLN A 68 -11.39 12.12 -3.16
C GLN A 68 -11.21 10.72 -3.78
N ASP A 69 -11.43 10.56 -5.08
CA ASP A 69 -11.23 9.26 -5.72
C ASP A 69 -9.74 8.90 -5.71
N ARG A 70 -9.43 7.61 -5.52
CA ARG A 70 -8.05 7.07 -5.50
C ARG A 70 -8.03 5.73 -6.22
N GLY A 71 -6.86 5.33 -6.72
CA GLY A 71 -6.65 4.07 -7.43
C GLY A 71 -7.20 4.10 -8.84
N GLN A 72 -8.50 3.87 -9.00
CA GLN A 72 -9.15 3.87 -10.32
C GLN A 72 -10.64 4.24 -10.21
N VAL A 73 -11.21 4.70 -11.31
CA VAL A 73 -12.66 4.76 -11.51
C VAL A 73 -13.09 3.66 -12.46
N SER A 74 -14.13 2.93 -12.09
CA SER A 74 -14.62 1.77 -12.85
C SER A 74 -16.05 1.98 -13.33
N PHE A 75 -16.31 1.53 -14.56
CA PHE A 75 -17.60 1.62 -15.22
C PHE A 75 -17.98 0.28 -15.83
N VAL A 76 -19.28 0.00 -15.91
CA VAL A 76 -19.82 -1.16 -16.64
C VAL A 76 -20.82 -0.69 -17.65
N LEU A 77 -20.60 -1.00 -18.93
CA LEU A 77 -21.60 -0.87 -19.97
C LEU A 77 -22.41 -2.16 -20.01
N SER A 78 -23.73 -2.05 -19.85
CA SER A 78 -24.69 -3.15 -19.85
C SER A 78 -25.72 -2.93 -20.94
N ILE A 79 -25.87 -3.91 -21.84
CA ILE A 79 -26.77 -3.82 -23.01
C ILE A 79 -27.69 -5.02 -23.09
N GLY A 80 -28.82 -4.85 -23.78
CA GLY A 80 -29.79 -5.91 -24.04
C GLY A 80 -30.77 -6.16 -22.90
N GLU A 81 -31.73 -7.04 -23.18
CA GLU A 81 -32.81 -7.39 -22.26
C GLU A 81 -32.32 -8.27 -21.09
N PRO A 82 -33.05 -8.35 -19.96
CA PRO A 82 -32.66 -9.13 -18.78
C PRO A 82 -32.32 -10.61 -19.01
N GLY A 83 -32.71 -11.20 -20.15
CA GLY A 83 -32.36 -12.58 -20.56
C GLY A 83 -31.24 -12.72 -21.59
N GLN A 84 -30.74 -11.62 -22.16
CA GLN A 84 -29.63 -11.58 -23.12
C GLN A 84 -28.69 -10.41 -22.83
N ARG A 85 -28.44 -10.15 -21.54
CA ARG A 85 -27.63 -9.03 -21.11
C ARG A 85 -26.16 -9.31 -21.39
N VAL A 86 -25.50 -8.35 -22.01
CA VAL A 86 -24.05 -8.37 -22.25
C VAL A 86 -23.43 -7.19 -21.52
N GLU A 87 -22.34 -7.45 -20.77
CA GLU A 87 -21.66 -6.43 -19.98
C GLU A 87 -20.18 -6.35 -20.31
N GLN A 88 -19.62 -5.14 -20.27
CA GLN A 88 -18.18 -4.91 -20.37
C GLN A 88 -17.75 -3.88 -19.32
N THR A 89 -16.70 -4.21 -18.57
CA THR A 89 -16.09 -3.33 -17.57
C THR A 89 -14.96 -2.51 -18.20
N LEU A 90 -14.88 -1.23 -17.81
CA LEU A 90 -13.80 -0.31 -18.13
C LEU A 90 -13.30 0.31 -16.82
N SER A 91 -12.01 0.16 -16.54
CA SER A 91 -11.34 0.82 -15.40
C SER A 91 -10.33 1.82 -15.92
N VAL A 92 -10.37 3.05 -15.38
CA VAL A 92 -9.45 4.13 -15.72
C VAL A 92 -8.64 4.47 -14.46
N PRO A 93 -7.31 4.22 -14.47
CA PRO A 93 -6.41 4.60 -13.39
C PRO A 93 -6.49 6.09 -13.05
N LEU A 94 -6.44 6.39 -11.76
CA LEU A 94 -6.30 7.75 -11.27
C LEU A 94 -4.83 8.04 -10.98
N GLU A 95 -4.35 9.20 -11.42
CA GLU A 95 -3.01 9.65 -11.11
C GLU A 95 -2.90 9.98 -9.63
N CYS A 96 -1.81 9.54 -9.00
CA CYS A 96 -1.57 9.89 -7.61
C CYS A 96 -1.02 11.33 -7.52
N PRO A 97 -1.64 12.20 -6.70
CA PRO A 97 -1.15 13.57 -6.51
C PRO A 97 0.22 13.58 -5.86
N VAL A 98 0.51 12.57 -5.04
CA VAL A 98 1.80 12.34 -4.41
C VAL A 98 2.36 11.02 -4.94
N GLN A 99 3.58 11.08 -5.48
CA GLN A 99 4.24 9.92 -6.07
C GLN A 99 4.91 9.07 -4.98
N TRP A 100 4.94 7.76 -5.22
CA TRP A 100 5.67 6.82 -4.38
C TRP A 100 7.17 6.89 -4.66
N PHE A 101 7.99 6.68 -3.63
CA PHE A 101 9.46 6.61 -3.79
C PHE A 101 9.94 5.27 -4.38
N PHE A 102 9.04 4.33 -4.65
CA PHE A 102 9.35 3.01 -5.19
C PHE A 102 8.36 2.58 -6.28
N SER A 103 8.74 1.58 -7.08
CA SER A 103 7.96 1.02 -8.18
C SER A 103 7.97 -0.52 -8.13
N PRO A 104 6.87 -1.22 -8.44
CA PRO A 104 5.56 -0.67 -8.79
C PRO A 104 4.86 -0.02 -7.59
N PRO A 105 4.14 1.09 -7.79
CA PRO A 105 3.43 1.75 -6.71
C PRO A 105 2.22 0.91 -6.25
N PRO A 106 1.83 1.00 -4.96
CA PRO A 106 0.53 0.56 -4.48
C PRO A 106 -0.64 1.19 -5.25
N LEU A 107 -1.81 0.57 -5.14
CA LEU A 107 -3.05 1.12 -5.72
C LEU A 107 -3.46 2.42 -5.02
N GLU A 108 -3.23 2.49 -3.71
CA GLU A 108 -3.43 3.69 -2.93
C GLU A 108 -2.31 4.70 -3.16
N CYS A 109 -2.67 5.97 -3.12
CA CYS A 109 -1.70 7.04 -3.21
C CYS A 109 -1.06 7.29 -1.86
N ALA A 110 0.20 7.75 -1.88
CA ALA A 110 0.85 8.27 -0.69
C ALA A 110 0.10 9.50 -0.15
N ASP A 111 0.15 9.67 1.18
CA ASP A 111 -0.46 10.81 1.88
C ASP A 111 0.49 12.01 1.92
N THR A 112 1.80 11.75 1.92
CA THR A 112 2.86 12.75 2.09
C THR A 112 4.01 12.49 1.11
N ASP A 113 4.72 13.56 0.74
CA ASP A 113 5.95 13.40 -0.05
C ASP A 113 6.97 12.52 0.68
N PRO A 114 7.84 11.81 -0.04
CA PRO A 114 8.86 10.98 0.57
C PRO A 114 9.76 11.79 1.50
N GLN A 115 9.96 11.31 2.72
CA GLN A 115 10.79 11.97 3.73
C GLN A 115 12.11 11.24 3.88
N GLU A 116 13.22 11.93 3.58
CA GLU A 116 14.55 11.44 3.91
C GLU A 116 14.77 11.45 5.42
N THR A 117 15.36 10.37 5.93
CA THR A 117 15.64 10.21 7.36
C THR A 117 16.83 9.29 7.56
N PHE A 118 17.55 9.52 8.65
CA PHE A 118 18.56 8.58 9.10
C PHE A 118 17.90 7.38 9.78
N LEU A 119 18.26 6.17 9.35
CA LEU A 119 17.73 4.91 9.86
C LEU A 119 18.84 4.07 10.49
N ILE A 120 18.51 3.36 11.57
CA ILE A 120 19.34 2.27 12.09
C ILE A 120 18.47 1.04 12.17
N GLN A 121 18.93 -0.10 11.66
CA GLN A 121 18.19 -1.36 11.78
C GLN A 121 19.06 -2.50 12.27
N GLN A 122 18.42 -3.50 12.85
CA GLN A 122 19.04 -4.79 13.13
C GLN A 122 18.02 -5.92 12.97
N ARG A 123 18.44 -7.02 12.33
CA ARG A 123 17.63 -8.26 12.26
C ARG A 123 17.88 -9.15 13.47
N PHE A 124 16.82 -9.82 13.87
CA PHE A 124 16.76 -10.73 14.99
C PHE A 124 16.25 -12.09 14.54
N GLU A 125 16.38 -13.09 15.41
CA GLU A 125 15.86 -14.45 15.17
C GLU A 125 14.40 -14.45 14.72
N ARG A 126 13.56 -13.61 15.34
CA ARG A 126 12.11 -13.58 15.14
C ARG A 126 11.60 -12.17 14.87
N GLY A 127 12.37 -11.37 14.14
CA GLY A 127 11.91 -10.04 13.77
C GLY A 127 13.01 -9.06 13.42
N ARG A 128 12.72 -7.77 13.56
CA ARG A 128 13.68 -6.68 13.39
C ARG A 128 13.29 -5.46 14.20
N MET A 129 14.29 -4.63 14.51
CA MET A 129 14.06 -3.28 15.00
C MET A 129 14.58 -2.26 13.99
N ILE A 130 13.87 -1.14 13.88
CA ILE A 130 14.25 0.01 13.06
C ILE A 130 14.08 1.27 13.89
N TYR A 131 15.15 2.04 14.04
CA TYR A 131 15.11 3.41 14.53
C TYR A 131 14.92 4.38 13.37
N SER A 132 14.08 5.38 13.55
CA SER A 132 13.90 6.50 12.62
C SER A 132 14.30 7.83 13.25
N GLY A 133 15.22 8.55 12.59
CA GLY A 133 15.71 9.84 13.06
C GLY A 133 14.65 10.95 13.02
N ILE A 134 13.77 10.97 12.02
CA ILE A 134 12.76 12.03 11.86
C ILE A 134 11.69 12.00 12.95
N THR A 135 11.29 10.82 13.42
CA THR A 135 10.33 10.67 14.52
C THR A 135 11.01 10.46 15.88
N ASN A 136 12.30 10.12 15.88
CA ASN A 136 13.04 9.64 17.06
C ASN A 136 12.36 8.44 17.74
N GLU A 137 11.82 7.53 16.94
CA GLU A 137 11.12 6.32 17.37
C GLU A 137 11.87 5.05 16.97
N ILE A 138 11.61 3.97 17.69
CA ILE A 138 12.06 2.60 17.41
C ILE A 138 10.82 1.76 17.11
N TYR A 139 10.71 1.29 15.88
CA TYR A 139 9.74 0.32 15.44
C TYR A 139 10.28 -1.08 15.70
N VAL A 140 9.50 -1.90 16.40
CA VAL A 140 9.80 -3.30 16.70
C VAL A 140 8.82 -4.17 15.94
N LEU A 141 9.32 -4.98 15.01
CA LEU A 141 8.55 -5.83 14.11
C LEU A 141 8.76 -7.29 14.51
N PHE A 142 7.70 -8.00 14.85
CA PHE A 142 7.74 -9.37 15.32
C PHE A 142 7.33 -10.35 14.21
N ASN A 143 8.05 -11.47 14.10
CA ASN A 143 7.77 -12.58 13.20
C ASN A 143 7.49 -13.88 13.98
N ASP A 144 6.82 -13.75 15.12
CA ASP A 144 6.53 -14.85 16.04
C ASP A 144 5.07 -15.33 15.97
N GLY A 145 4.24 -14.68 15.13
CA GLY A 145 2.82 -15.01 14.95
C GLY A 145 1.90 -14.48 16.06
N PHE A 146 2.41 -13.66 16.98
CA PHE A 146 1.61 -13.04 18.04
C PHE A 146 1.25 -11.59 17.74
N GLU A 147 0.17 -11.12 18.36
CA GLU A 147 -0.28 -9.73 18.27
C GLU A 147 0.19 -8.88 19.48
N PRO A 148 0.54 -7.60 19.27
CA PRO A 148 0.61 -6.93 17.98
C PRO A 148 1.81 -7.45 17.16
N ALA A 149 1.65 -7.50 15.84
CA ALA A 149 2.71 -7.87 14.90
C ALA A 149 3.86 -6.86 14.87
N TRP A 150 3.61 -5.60 15.25
CA TRP A 150 4.64 -4.59 15.46
C TRP A 150 4.21 -3.55 16.49
N ILE A 151 5.17 -2.86 17.10
CA ILE A 151 4.93 -1.82 18.10
C ILE A 151 5.99 -0.72 17.99
N THR A 152 5.68 0.47 18.49
CA THR A 152 6.59 1.63 18.47
C THR A 152 6.98 2.02 19.89
N PHE A 153 8.24 2.43 20.07
CA PHE A 153 8.75 3.01 21.31
C PHE A 153 9.50 4.31 21.00
N SER A 154 9.36 5.33 21.84
CA SER A 154 10.23 6.50 21.75
C SER A 154 11.66 6.13 22.14
N ASN A 155 12.66 6.66 21.45
CA ASN A 155 14.06 6.46 21.81
C ASN A 155 14.40 7.17 23.12
N GLN A 156 14.87 6.41 24.12
CA GLN A 156 15.31 6.91 25.43
C GLN A 156 16.82 6.74 25.67
N TYR A 157 17.57 6.24 24.68
CA TYR A 157 19.01 6.07 24.78
C TYR A 157 19.73 7.43 24.75
N ASP A 158 20.72 7.57 25.63
CA ASP A 158 21.58 8.76 25.74
C ASP A 158 23.02 8.24 25.88
N PRO A 159 23.88 8.46 24.88
CA PRO A 159 25.23 7.91 24.88
C PRO A 159 26.12 8.46 26.01
N ASN A 160 25.74 9.56 26.67
CA ASN A 160 26.50 10.10 27.80
C ASN A 160 26.11 9.50 29.15
N ARG A 161 24.97 8.80 29.20
CA ARG A 161 24.39 8.26 30.44
C ARG A 161 24.25 6.76 30.43
N HIS A 162 23.97 6.19 29.26
CA HIS A 162 23.62 4.79 29.10
C HIS A 162 24.77 4.05 28.41
N PRO A 163 25.14 2.84 28.89
CA PRO A 163 26.16 2.03 28.24
C PRO A 163 25.68 1.60 26.86
N GLU A 164 26.58 1.61 25.88
CA GLU A 164 26.29 1.22 24.50
C GLU A 164 25.92 -0.27 24.40
N PHE A 165 26.66 -1.12 25.11
CA PHE A 165 26.45 -2.56 25.18
C PHE A 165 26.58 -3.06 26.63
N ASP A 166 26.17 -4.29 26.88
CA ASP A 166 26.37 -5.03 28.13
C ASP A 166 27.68 -5.83 28.03
N GLU A 167 28.68 -5.41 28.79
CA GLU A 167 30.01 -6.04 28.84
C GLU A 167 29.98 -7.48 29.38
N ASN A 168 28.96 -7.84 30.15
CA ASN A 168 28.83 -9.18 30.74
C ASN A 168 28.03 -10.13 29.84
N PHE A 169 27.45 -9.64 28.75
CA PHE A 169 26.69 -10.43 27.81
C PHE A 169 27.56 -10.84 26.62
N ALA A 170 28.03 -12.09 26.63
CA ALA A 170 28.69 -12.71 25.50
C ALA A 170 27.65 -13.43 24.62
N PRO A 171 27.32 -12.93 23.41
CA PRO A 171 26.39 -13.61 22.52
C PRO A 171 26.97 -14.97 22.07
N PRO A 172 26.12 -16.00 21.88
CA PRO A 172 26.57 -17.26 21.31
C PRO A 172 27.14 -17.07 19.88
N PRO A 173 27.97 -18.00 19.37
CA PRO A 173 28.50 -17.91 18.02
C PRO A 173 27.40 -17.73 16.96
N GLY A 174 27.61 -16.77 16.05
CA GLY A 174 26.64 -16.43 15.00
C GLY A 174 25.55 -15.45 15.43
N PHE A 175 25.53 -15.03 16.70
CA PHE A 175 24.63 -14.01 17.21
C PHE A 175 25.38 -12.74 17.60
N TYR A 176 24.63 -11.65 17.65
CA TYR A 176 25.11 -10.32 17.93
C TYR A 176 24.28 -9.72 19.06
N GLN A 177 24.98 -9.07 19.98
CA GLN A 177 24.33 -8.24 20.97
C GLN A 177 23.84 -6.95 20.31
N PRO A 178 22.57 -6.57 20.46
CA PRO A 178 22.10 -5.25 20.06
C PRO A 178 22.78 -4.14 20.86
N VAL A 179 23.14 -3.04 20.21
CA VAL A 179 23.92 -1.94 20.80
C VAL A 179 23.20 -0.60 20.68
N GLY A 180 23.70 0.42 21.39
CA GLY A 180 23.22 1.79 21.29
C GLY A 180 21.71 1.93 21.52
N ARG A 181 21.00 2.60 20.60
CA ARG A 181 19.56 2.87 20.69
C ARG A 181 18.72 1.58 20.71
N LEU A 182 19.03 0.65 19.81
CA LEU A 182 18.32 -0.62 19.69
C LEU A 182 18.65 -1.52 20.89
N GLY A 183 19.92 -1.59 21.27
CA GLY A 183 20.41 -2.31 22.44
C GLY A 183 19.80 -1.86 23.74
N PHE A 184 19.64 -0.54 23.94
CA PHE A 184 19.01 0.00 25.13
C PHE A 184 17.57 -0.50 25.29
N LEU A 185 16.75 -0.42 24.23
CA LEU A 185 15.39 -0.93 24.26
C LEU A 185 15.36 -2.45 24.48
N TRP A 186 16.20 -3.20 23.77
CA TRP A 186 16.24 -4.66 23.86
C TRP A 186 16.66 -5.15 25.25
N ARG A 187 17.65 -4.52 25.89
CA ARG A 187 18.06 -4.86 27.27
C ARG A 187 17.02 -4.44 28.30
N GLY A 188 16.37 -3.29 28.10
CA GLY A 188 15.41 -2.70 29.03
C GLY A 188 13.98 -3.25 28.94
N ASN A 189 13.64 -4.02 27.91
CA ASN A 189 12.28 -4.51 27.70
C ASN A 189 12.25 -6.03 27.44
N ASP A 190 11.88 -6.79 28.49
CA ASP A 190 11.82 -8.26 28.45
C ASP A 190 10.85 -8.78 27.38
N THR A 191 9.73 -8.09 27.14
CA THR A 191 8.77 -8.49 26.10
C THR A 191 9.40 -8.38 24.72
N VAL A 192 10.06 -7.26 24.42
CA VAL A 192 10.78 -7.06 23.15
C VAL A 192 11.88 -8.11 22.99
N ARG A 193 12.71 -8.30 24.02
CA ARG A 193 13.81 -9.27 24.02
C ARG A 193 13.33 -10.70 23.77
N ASN A 194 12.32 -11.15 24.52
CA ASN A 194 11.83 -12.53 24.43
C ASN A 194 11.18 -12.81 23.07
N ARG A 195 10.38 -11.87 22.56
CA ARG A 195 9.71 -12.02 21.28
C ARG A 195 10.69 -12.01 20.11
N LEU A 196 11.64 -11.07 20.07
CA LEU A 196 12.63 -10.96 18.99
C LEU A 196 13.72 -12.05 19.04
N GLY A 197 14.19 -12.39 20.24
CA GLY A 197 15.41 -13.17 20.42
C GLY A 197 16.68 -12.34 20.28
N LEU A 198 17.76 -12.96 19.80
CA LEU A 198 19.06 -12.33 19.60
C LEU A 198 19.22 -11.71 18.21
N GLY A 199 20.13 -10.75 18.09
CA GLY A 199 20.54 -10.21 16.80
C GLY A 199 21.25 -11.29 15.97
N ILE A 200 20.91 -11.41 14.69
CA ILE A 200 21.53 -12.37 13.77
C ILE A 200 22.57 -11.71 12.84
N GLU A 201 22.67 -10.39 12.92
CA GLU A 201 23.65 -9.54 12.25
C GLU A 201 23.91 -8.29 13.11
N PRO A 202 25.04 -7.58 12.89
CA PRO A 202 25.26 -6.25 13.48
C PRO A 202 24.18 -5.25 13.05
N GLU A 203 24.00 -4.18 13.82
CA GLU A 203 23.15 -3.09 13.37
C GLU A 203 23.77 -2.36 12.15
N LEU A 204 22.89 -1.85 11.28
CA LEU A 204 23.25 -1.11 10.09
C LEU A 204 22.61 0.27 10.13
N ALA A 205 23.45 1.31 10.07
CA ALA A 205 23.05 2.70 9.95
C ALA A 205 23.12 3.16 8.48
N TYR A 206 22.11 3.86 8.01
CA TYR A 206 22.01 4.34 6.62
C TYR A 206 21.02 5.51 6.50
N ASP A 207 21.16 6.31 5.45
CA ASP A 207 20.13 7.27 5.05
C ASP A 207 19.08 6.54 4.22
N GLY A 208 17.81 6.72 4.56
CA GLY A 208 16.68 6.09 3.91
C GLY A 208 15.50 7.03 3.75
N ILE A 209 14.40 6.47 3.27
CA ILE A 209 13.18 7.18 2.94
C ILE A 209 12.02 6.55 3.71
N THR A 210 11.17 7.39 4.28
CA THR A 210 9.88 7.00 4.83
C THR A 210 8.74 7.71 4.13
N GLN A 211 7.60 7.02 3.96
CA GLN A 211 6.40 7.61 3.39
C GLN A 211 5.16 6.98 4.00
N THR A 212 4.08 7.75 4.17
CA THR A 212 2.82 7.26 4.74
C THR A 212 1.74 7.15 3.67
N ALA A 213 0.81 6.22 3.86
CA ALA A 213 -0.43 6.17 3.09
C ALA A 213 -1.61 5.68 3.93
N THR A 214 -2.80 6.10 3.54
CA THR A 214 -4.05 5.61 4.11
C THR A 214 -4.64 4.56 3.17
N LEU A 215 -4.54 3.29 3.57
CA LEU A 215 -5.08 2.17 2.82
C LEU A 215 -6.62 2.16 2.85
N PHE A 216 -7.20 1.29 2.02
CA PHE A 216 -8.63 1.05 2.05
C PHE A 216 -9.16 0.77 3.47
N GLY A 217 -10.27 1.40 3.83
CA GLY A 217 -10.84 1.32 5.18
C GLY A 217 -10.27 2.32 6.19
N GLY A 218 -9.42 3.25 5.76
CA GLY A 218 -8.84 4.28 6.63
C GLY A 218 -7.66 3.75 7.47
N VAL A 219 -7.01 2.68 7.00
CA VAL A 219 -5.92 2.04 7.73
C VAL A 219 -4.63 2.76 7.41
N ALA A 220 -4.05 3.45 8.41
CA ALA A 220 -2.76 4.09 8.25
C ALA A 220 -1.65 3.05 8.00
N SER A 221 -0.71 3.37 7.12
CA SER A 221 0.46 2.55 6.84
C SER A 221 1.71 3.39 6.67
N LEU A 222 2.83 2.83 7.12
CA LEU A 222 4.16 3.43 7.01
C LEU A 222 5.01 2.54 6.11
N TYR A 223 5.71 3.16 5.17
CA TYR A 223 6.64 2.53 4.25
C TYR A 223 8.04 3.03 4.55
N ILE A 224 9.00 2.12 4.66
CA ILE A 224 10.39 2.41 5.02
C ILE A 224 11.30 1.72 4.00
N SER A 225 12.19 2.46 3.34
CA SER A 225 13.18 1.89 2.43
C SER A 225 14.20 1.04 3.17
N ASN A 226 14.62 -0.07 2.58
CA ASN A 226 15.71 -0.91 3.08
C ASN A 226 16.94 -0.81 2.15
N PRO A 227 18.18 -1.00 2.64
CA PRO A 227 19.40 -0.86 1.81
C PRO A 227 19.52 -1.86 0.67
N ASP A 228 18.81 -2.98 0.74
CA ASP A 228 18.76 -4.00 -0.32
C ASP A 228 17.74 -3.67 -1.43
N GLY A 229 17.11 -2.48 -1.37
CA GLY A 229 16.10 -2.03 -2.32
C GLY A 229 14.68 -2.51 -2.00
N THR A 230 14.49 -3.36 -0.98
CA THR A 230 13.15 -3.74 -0.52
C THR A 230 12.50 -2.63 0.31
N ILE A 231 11.17 -2.70 0.47
CA ILE A 231 10.41 -1.75 1.28
C ILE A 231 9.76 -2.49 2.43
N LEU A 232 9.93 -2.02 3.66
CA LEU A 232 9.13 -2.46 4.79
C LEU A 232 7.82 -1.69 4.80
N GLN A 233 6.70 -2.40 4.88
CA GLN A 233 5.39 -1.81 5.10
C GLN A 233 4.88 -2.21 6.47
N LEU A 234 4.56 -1.24 7.31
CA LEU A 234 3.90 -1.40 8.60
C LEU A 234 2.44 -0.99 8.44
N ILE A 235 1.51 -1.91 8.73
CA ILE A 235 0.09 -1.75 8.45
C ILE A 235 -0.70 -1.62 9.75
N GLY A 236 -1.62 -0.65 9.77
CA GLY A 236 -2.50 -0.37 10.89
C GLY A 236 -1.73 0.08 12.12
N THR A 237 -2.31 -0.06 13.31
CA THR A 237 -1.58 0.18 14.56
C THR A 237 -1.18 -1.17 15.14
N GLY A 238 -0.08 -1.72 14.62
CA GLY A 238 0.45 -3.02 15.05
C GLY A 238 -0.21 -4.24 14.40
N SER A 239 -1.05 -4.06 13.36
CA SER A 239 -1.86 -5.14 12.77
C SER A 239 -1.05 -6.13 11.96
N SER A 240 -0.15 -5.66 11.09
CA SER A 240 0.75 -6.52 10.33
C SER A 240 1.92 -5.71 9.78
N TRP A 241 2.95 -6.41 9.32
CA TRP A 241 4.01 -5.81 8.53
C TRP A 241 4.44 -6.79 7.44
N GLN A 242 5.01 -6.26 6.35
CA GLN A 242 5.50 -7.06 5.24
C GLN A 242 6.71 -6.43 4.56
N ILE A 243 7.39 -7.23 3.74
CA ILE A 243 8.48 -6.80 2.88
C ILE A 243 7.96 -6.79 1.44
N ILE A 244 8.08 -5.66 0.76
CA ILE A 244 7.76 -5.49 -0.65
C ILE A 244 9.08 -5.51 -1.42
N THR A 245 9.13 -6.28 -2.50
CA THR A 245 10.27 -6.31 -3.42
C THR A 245 9.88 -5.59 -4.71
N PRO A 246 10.39 -4.36 -4.92
CA PRO A 246 10.36 -3.68 -6.22
C PRO A 246 10.91 -4.59 -7.33
N ASN A 247 10.22 -4.64 -8.47
CA ASN A 247 10.67 -5.36 -9.67
C ASN A 247 11.48 -4.46 -10.61
#